data_AF-A0AAU9MYW5-F1
#
_entry.id   AF-A0AAU9MYW5-F1
#
_cell.length_a   1.000
_cell.length_b   1.000
_cell.length_c   1.000
_cell.angle_alpha   90.00
_cell.angle_beta   90.00
_cell.angle_gamma   90.00
#
_symmetry.space_group_name_H-M   'P 1'
#
loop_
_entity.id
_entity.type
_entity.pdbx_description
1 polymer ?
#
loop_
_entity_poly.entity_id
_entity_poly.type
_entity_poly.pdbx_seq_one_letter_code
_entity_poly.pdbx_strand_id
1 'polypeptide(L)'
;MNCFREVKDRFYIVELMKEVINEISHQNVVQIITYNAANCKAAREIIESQFSHIYWTPCVVYTLNLALKNICSPRNVETNELTYEQYSWIKEVQKDTLAIKNFIMNHNMRLSIFTKFTPLRLLSVADTRLAFIIVMLKRLKLIKRGLQTMVVTEE
;
A
#
# COMPACT_ATOMS: atom_id res chain seq x y z
N MET A 1 -23.23 11.29 -13.50
CA MET A 1 -21.98 11.17 -12.71
C MET A 1 -20.83 11.30 -13.70
N ASN A 2 -20.18 12.47 -13.77
CA ASN A 2 -19.20 12.74 -14.83
C ASN A 2 -17.95 11.87 -14.65
N CYS A 3 -17.78 10.91 -15.56
CA CYS A 3 -16.67 9.97 -15.62
C CYS A 3 -15.46 10.52 -16.41
N PHE A 4 -15.07 11.76 -16.16
CA PHE A 4 -13.72 12.21 -16.56
C PHE A 4 -12.79 11.92 -15.39
N ARG A 5 -12.04 10.83 -15.48
CA ARG A 5 -10.83 10.66 -14.66
C ARG A 5 -9.91 11.81 -15.06
N GLU A 6 -9.92 12.91 -14.31
CA GLU A 6 -8.94 13.98 -14.48
C GLU A 6 -7.55 13.34 -14.47
N VAL A 7 -6.83 13.52 -15.57
CA VAL A 7 -5.43 13.10 -15.64
C VAL A 7 -4.70 14.01 -14.66
N LYS A 8 -4.23 13.43 -13.55
CA LYS A 8 -3.39 14.12 -12.56
C LYS A 8 -2.00 14.35 -13.14
N ASP A 9 -1.91 15.21 -14.15
CA ASP A 9 -0.65 15.60 -14.76
C ASP A 9 0.18 16.47 -13.80
N ARG A 10 1.39 16.84 -14.23
CA ARG A 10 2.29 17.64 -13.39
C ARG A 10 1.74 19.04 -13.11
N PHE A 11 1.00 19.64 -14.04
CA PHE A 11 0.52 21.02 -13.92
C PHE A 11 -0.63 21.09 -12.94
N TYR A 12 -1.56 20.13 -13.00
CA TYR A 12 -2.61 19.97 -12.01
C TYR A 12 -2.03 19.84 -10.58
N ILE A 13 -0.97 19.06 -10.41
CA ILE A 13 -0.29 18.90 -9.11
C ILE A 13 0.38 20.21 -8.66
N VAL A 14 1.01 20.95 -9.58
CA VAL A 14 1.63 22.25 -9.28
C VAL A 14 0.59 23.24 -8.78
N GLU A 15 -0.57 23.34 -9.44
CA GLU A 15 -1.62 24.29 -9.04
C GLU A 15 -2.15 23.96 -7.64
N LEU A 16 -2.42 22.68 -7.34
CA LEU A 16 -2.79 22.26 -5.98
C LEU A 16 -1.72 22.59 -4.94
N MET A 17 -0.44 22.40 -5.27
CA MET A 17 0.65 22.76 -4.36
C MET A 17 0.71 24.27 -4.11
N LYS A 18 0.53 25.08 -5.15
CA LYS A 18 0.51 26.55 -5.03
C LYS A 18 -0.65 27.04 -4.20
N GLU A 19 -1.85 26.49 -4.38
CA GLU A 19 -3.02 26.85 -3.57
C GLU A 19 -2.71 26.70 -2.07
N VAL A 20 -2.14 25.55 -1.68
CA VAL A 20 -1.75 25.28 -0.29
C VAL A 20 -0.60 26.18 0.17
N ILE A 21 0.41 26.40 -0.67
CA ILE A 21 1.53 27.31 -0.35
C ILE A 21 1.03 28.75 -0.11
N ASN A 22 0.10 29.21 -0.95
CA ASN A 22 -0.46 30.55 -0.87
C ASN A 22 -1.35 30.72 0.36
N GLU A 23 -2.17 29.71 0.68
CA GLU A 23 -3.00 29.68 1.89
C GLU A 23 -2.16 29.80 3.17
N ILE A 24 -1.04 29.07 3.23
CA ILE A 24 -0.15 29.03 4.40
C ILE A 24 0.84 30.22 4.41
N SER A 25 0.96 30.93 3.29
CA SER A 25 2.09 31.80 2.92
C SER A 25 3.39 31.03 2.72
N HIS A 26 4.06 31.27 1.60
CA HIS A 26 5.27 30.55 1.22
C HIS A 26 6.40 30.66 2.26
N GLN A 27 6.48 31.77 3.01
CA GLN A 27 7.49 31.97 4.05
C GLN A 27 7.36 30.96 5.22
N ASN A 28 6.17 30.41 5.42
CA ASN A 28 5.89 29.44 6.49
C ASN A 28 6.03 27.99 6.02
N VAL A 29 6.28 27.78 4.72
CA VAL A 29 6.49 26.46 4.15
C VAL A 29 7.99 26.23 3.98
N VAL A 30 8.48 25.15 4.57
CA VAL A 30 9.89 24.77 4.52
C VAL A 30 10.08 23.51 3.67
N GLN A 31 9.13 22.58 3.73
CA GLN A 31 9.23 21.27 3.07
C GLN A 31 7.90 20.82 2.48
N ILE A 32 7.96 20.20 1.31
CA ILE A 32 6.84 19.46 0.72
C ILE A 32 7.23 17.98 0.57
N ILE A 33 6.37 17.09 1.06
CA ILE A 33 6.56 15.64 0.98
C ILE A 33 5.43 15.03 0.15
N THR A 34 5.75 14.49 -1.04
CA THR A 34 4.76 13.77 -1.87
C THR A 34 5.27 12.42 -2.39
N TYR A 35 4.42 11.68 -3.10
CA TYR A 35 4.78 10.37 -3.64
C TYR A 35 5.95 10.45 -4.63
N ASN A 36 6.76 9.39 -4.67
CA ASN A 36 7.86 9.23 -5.63
C ASN A 36 7.35 8.81 -7.02
N ALA A 37 6.36 9.54 -7.56
CA ALA A 37 5.76 9.29 -8.87
C ALA A 37 6.29 10.30 -9.90
N ALA A 38 6.31 9.93 -11.19
CA ALA A 38 6.91 10.75 -12.25
C ALA A 38 6.26 12.14 -12.37
N ASN A 39 4.93 12.22 -12.27
CA ASN A 39 4.19 13.48 -12.27
C ASN A 39 4.53 14.36 -11.05
N CYS A 40 4.68 13.77 -9.86
CA CYS A 40 5.12 14.48 -8.65
C CYS A 40 6.58 14.98 -8.79
N LYS A 41 7.45 14.18 -9.42
CA LYS A 41 8.84 14.58 -9.70
C LYS A 41 8.94 15.75 -10.69
N ALA A 42 8.05 15.81 -11.68
CA ALA A 42 8.03 16.94 -12.61
C ALA A 42 7.38 18.18 -11.96
N ALA A 43 6.37 18.00 -11.10
CA ALA A 43 5.75 19.09 -10.36
C ALA A 43 6.71 19.75 -9.37
N ARG A 44 7.53 18.96 -8.65
CA ARG A 44 8.53 19.52 -7.73
C ARG A 44 9.54 20.41 -8.42
N GLU A 45 9.99 20.08 -9.63
CA GLU A 45 11.00 20.87 -10.36
C GLU A 45 10.44 22.26 -10.68
N ILE A 46 9.13 22.35 -10.89
CA ILE A 46 8.42 23.60 -11.13
C ILE A 46 8.26 24.38 -9.81
N ILE A 47 7.94 23.72 -8.70
CA ILE A 47 7.78 24.38 -7.40
C ILE A 47 9.12 24.87 -6.84
N GLU A 48 10.17 24.05 -6.87
CA GLU A 48 11.52 24.41 -6.40
C GLU A 48 12.12 25.56 -7.22
N SER A 49 11.76 25.70 -8.50
CA SER A 49 12.18 26.86 -9.32
C SER A 49 11.42 28.15 -9.00
N GLN A 50 10.20 28.06 -8.45
CA GLN A 50 9.39 29.22 -8.06
C GLN A 50 9.62 29.64 -6.61
N PHE A 51 9.90 28.68 -5.72
CA PHE A 51 10.08 28.88 -4.29
C PHE A 51 11.39 28.20 -3.86
N SER A 52 12.52 28.85 -4.12
CA SER A 52 13.85 28.27 -3.94
C SER A 52 14.21 27.90 -2.49
N HIS A 53 13.48 28.43 -1.50
CA HIS A 53 13.63 28.09 -0.08
C HIS A 53 12.82 26.86 0.36
N ILE A 54 11.86 26.41 -0.45
CA ILE A 54 11.06 25.21 -0.18
C ILE A 54 11.74 24.01 -0.81
N TYR A 55 12.12 23.03 0.00
CA TYR A 55 12.69 21.78 -0.52
C TYR A 55 11.62 20.69 -0.62
N TRP A 56 11.72 19.87 -1.68
CA TRP A 56 10.86 18.72 -1.84
C TRP A 56 11.58 17.43 -1.51
N THR A 57 10.88 16.49 -0.85
CA THR A 57 11.40 15.14 -0.63
C THR A 57 10.37 14.06 -0.97
N PRO A 58 10.80 12.91 -1.51
CA PRO A 58 9.89 11.80 -1.75
C PRO A 58 9.45 11.18 -0.43
N CYS A 59 8.18 10.81 -0.35
CA CYS A 59 7.63 10.11 0.80
C CYS A 59 8.34 8.76 1.00
N VAL A 60 9.03 8.62 2.13
CA VAL A 60 9.76 7.41 2.53
C VAL A 60 8.84 6.19 2.56
N VAL A 61 7.61 6.37 3.08
CA VAL A 61 6.60 5.29 3.15
C VAL A 61 6.28 4.74 1.76
N TYR A 62 6.16 5.62 0.75
CA TYR A 62 5.89 5.20 -0.61
C TYR A 62 7.09 4.48 -1.24
N THR A 63 8.30 4.98 -1.01
CA THR A 63 9.54 4.32 -1.47
C THR A 63 9.69 2.93 -0.87
N LEU A 64 9.44 2.77 0.43
CA LEU A 64 9.43 1.46 1.10
C LEU A 64 8.37 0.54 0.49
N ASN A 65 7.17 1.06 0.25
CA ASN A 65 6.09 0.29 -0.38
C ASN A 65 6.50 -0.21 -1.79
N LEU A 66 7.23 0.58 -2.59
CA LEU A 66 7.75 0.13 -3.88
C LEU A 66 8.83 -0.95 -3.74
N ALA A 67 9.77 -0.79 -2.80
CA ALA A 67 10.79 -1.81 -2.55
C ALA A 67 10.16 -3.16 -2.15
N LEU A 68 9.19 -3.11 -1.22
CA LEU A 68 8.42 -4.29 -0.81
C LEU A 68 7.63 -4.90 -1.98
N LYS A 69 7.14 -4.09 -2.93
CA LYS A 69 6.45 -4.60 -4.12
C LYS A 69 7.36 -5.47 -4.96
N ASN A 70 8.57 -4.99 -5.20
CA ASN A 70 9.54 -5.67 -6.03
C ASN A 70 9.99 -7.00 -5.41
N ILE A 71 10.11 -7.04 -4.07
CA ILE A 71 10.47 -8.26 -3.33
C ILE A 71 9.29 -9.24 -3.26
N CYS A 72 8.10 -8.78 -2.87
CA CYS A 72 6.98 -9.67 -2.58
C CYS A 72 6.12 -10.03 -3.80
N SER A 73 6.35 -9.38 -4.94
CA SER A 73 5.65 -9.64 -6.20
C SER A 73 6.60 -9.47 -7.38
N PRO A 74 7.68 -10.28 -7.44
CA PRO A 74 8.65 -10.18 -8.52
C PRO A 74 7.98 -10.44 -9.86
N ARG A 75 8.45 -9.76 -10.92
CA ARG A 75 7.99 -10.01 -12.29
C ARG A 75 8.81 -11.12 -12.90
N ASN A 76 8.15 -11.99 -13.67
CA ASN A 76 8.80 -12.99 -14.50
C ASN A 76 9.22 -12.34 -15.82
N VAL A 77 10.47 -11.87 -15.87
CA VAL A 77 11.10 -11.28 -17.05
C VAL A 77 12.55 -11.76 -17.10
N GLU A 78 13.13 -11.88 -18.29
CA GLU A 78 14.48 -12.42 -18.51
C GLU A 78 15.55 -11.76 -17.62
N THR A 79 15.47 -10.43 -17.44
CA THR A 79 16.43 -9.67 -16.63
C THR A 79 16.29 -9.86 -15.12
N ASN A 80 15.29 -10.62 -14.65
CA ASN A 80 14.97 -10.80 -13.24
C ASN A 80 14.70 -12.28 -12.86
N GLU A 81 15.19 -13.22 -13.66
CA GLU A 81 14.92 -14.65 -13.51
C GLU A 81 15.32 -15.20 -12.13
N LEU A 82 16.55 -14.93 -11.68
CA LEU A 82 17.06 -15.36 -10.36
C LEU A 82 16.19 -14.84 -9.20
N THR A 83 15.82 -13.56 -9.24
CA THR A 83 14.93 -12.96 -8.22
C THR A 83 13.54 -13.59 -8.27
N TYR A 84 13.01 -13.85 -9.47
CA TYR A 84 11.71 -14.46 -9.63
C TYR A 84 11.71 -15.88 -9.04
N GLU A 85 12.72 -16.69 -9.34
CA GLU A 85 12.86 -18.04 -8.77
C GLU A 85 12.91 -18.00 -7.23
N GLN A 86 13.72 -17.11 -6.65
CA GLN A 86 13.89 -17.02 -5.19
C GLN A 86 12.66 -16.50 -4.44
N TYR A 87 11.89 -15.56 -5.01
CA TYR A 87 10.86 -14.83 -4.28
C TYR A 87 9.42 -15.05 -4.80
N SER A 88 9.21 -15.75 -5.92
CA SER A 88 7.88 -15.98 -6.50
C SER A 88 6.90 -16.65 -5.52
N TRP A 89 7.38 -17.54 -4.64
CA TRP A 89 6.57 -18.20 -3.62
C TRP A 89 5.85 -17.21 -2.69
N ILE A 90 6.45 -16.03 -2.44
CA ILE A 90 5.84 -15.00 -1.59
C ILE A 90 4.50 -14.61 -2.19
N LYS A 91 4.46 -14.36 -3.50
CA LYS A 91 3.26 -13.94 -4.22
C LYS A 91 2.11 -14.96 -4.09
N GLU A 92 2.43 -16.25 -4.13
CA GLU A 92 1.43 -17.30 -3.91
C GLU A 92 0.91 -17.29 -2.47
N VAL A 93 1.79 -17.16 -1.47
CA VAL A 93 1.38 -17.04 -0.06
C VAL A 93 0.54 -15.79 0.19
N GLN A 94 0.82 -14.67 -0.50
CA GLN A 94 -0.02 -13.47 -0.45
C GLN A 94 -1.42 -13.72 -0.99
N LYS A 95 -1.54 -14.45 -2.11
CA LYS A 95 -2.81 -14.81 -2.72
C LYS A 95 -3.65 -15.67 -1.78
N ASP A 96 -3.07 -16.70 -1.18
CA ASP A 96 -3.75 -17.56 -0.21
C ASP A 96 -4.19 -16.79 1.02
N THR A 97 -3.34 -15.89 1.51
CA THR A 97 -3.67 -14.99 2.64
C THR A 97 -4.90 -14.15 2.36
N LEU A 98 -4.97 -13.55 1.16
CA LEU A 98 -6.13 -12.78 0.73
C LEU A 98 -7.36 -13.65 0.58
N ALA A 99 -7.22 -14.86 0.02
CA ALA A 99 -8.32 -15.80 -0.13
C ALA A 99 -8.92 -16.20 1.22
N ILE A 100 -8.09 -16.60 2.20
CA ILE A 100 -8.52 -16.92 3.57
C ILE A 100 -9.22 -15.71 4.21
N LYS A 101 -8.59 -14.53 4.13
CA LYS A 101 -9.15 -13.31 4.72
C LYS A 101 -10.50 -12.96 4.10
N ASN A 102 -10.61 -13.00 2.78
CA ASN A 102 -11.86 -12.66 2.09
C ASN A 102 -12.94 -13.71 2.35
N PHE A 103 -12.58 -15.00 2.39
CA PHE A 103 -13.52 -16.06 2.74
C PHE A 103 -14.11 -15.87 4.13
N ILE A 104 -13.28 -15.60 5.15
CA ILE A 104 -13.77 -15.38 6.51
C ILE A 104 -14.58 -14.09 6.61
N MET A 105 -14.05 -12.98 6.10
CA MET A 105 -14.65 -11.65 6.28
C MET A 105 -15.95 -11.45 5.49
N ASN A 106 -16.11 -12.13 4.34
CA ASN A 106 -17.28 -11.95 3.48
C ASN A 106 -18.41 -12.95 3.78
N HIS A 107 -18.20 -13.91 4.69
CA HIS A 107 -19.21 -14.91 5.07
C HIS A 107 -19.50 -14.82 6.57
N ASN A 108 -20.65 -14.24 6.93
CA ASN A 108 -21.03 -13.96 8.33
C ASN A 108 -20.92 -15.18 9.26
N MET A 109 -21.35 -16.36 8.80
CA MET A 109 -21.23 -17.59 9.58
C MET A 109 -19.76 -17.98 9.85
N ARG A 110 -18.90 -17.85 8.83
CA ARG A 110 -17.46 -18.13 8.98
C ARG A 110 -16.79 -17.12 9.89
N LEU A 111 -17.17 -15.85 9.81
CA LEU A 111 -16.68 -14.81 10.71
C LEU A 111 -17.08 -15.10 12.17
N SER A 112 -18.33 -15.51 12.41
CA SER A 112 -18.82 -15.88 13.75
C SER A 112 -18.03 -17.05 14.33
N ILE A 113 -17.87 -18.14 13.57
CA ILE A 113 -17.06 -19.29 13.98
C ILE A 113 -15.61 -18.86 14.23
N PHE A 114 -15.01 -18.08 13.31
CA PHE A 114 -13.66 -17.57 13.46
C PHE A 114 -13.43 -16.83 14.79
N THR A 115 -14.40 -16.00 15.21
CA THR A 115 -14.31 -15.26 16.48
C THR A 115 -14.35 -16.15 17.73
N LYS A 116 -14.87 -17.38 17.64
CA LYS A 116 -14.82 -18.36 18.75
C LYS A 116 -13.42 -18.94 18.93
N PHE A 117 -12.72 -19.21 17.82
CA PHE A 117 -11.42 -19.91 17.83
C PHE A 117 -10.22 -18.99 17.84
N THR A 118 -10.41 -17.69 17.58
CA THR A 118 -9.31 -16.74 17.43
C THR A 118 -9.58 -15.44 18.22
N PRO A 119 -8.70 -15.04 19.15
CA PRO A 119 -8.88 -13.82 19.94
C PRO A 119 -8.56 -12.52 19.16
N LEU A 120 -7.92 -12.65 17.99
CA LEU A 120 -7.49 -11.53 17.16
C LEU A 120 -8.37 -11.39 15.92
N ARG A 121 -8.80 -10.17 15.61
CA ARG A 121 -9.51 -9.87 14.36
C ARG A 121 -8.58 -9.85 13.15
N LEU A 122 -9.08 -10.27 12.00
CA LEU A 122 -8.43 -10.01 10.71
C LEU A 122 -8.50 -8.51 10.41
N LEU A 123 -7.50 -7.98 9.69
CA LEU A 123 -7.45 -6.55 9.42
C LEU A 123 -8.25 -6.21 8.15
N SER A 124 -9.06 -5.16 8.24
CA SER A 124 -9.59 -4.40 7.11
C SER A 124 -8.91 -3.04 7.09
N VAL A 125 -7.91 -2.85 6.23
CA VAL A 125 -7.14 -1.59 6.19
C VAL A 125 -7.34 -0.90 4.84
N ALA A 126 -7.33 0.42 4.86
CA ALA A 126 -7.28 1.26 3.68
C ALA A 126 -5.93 1.10 2.93
N ASP A 127 -6.02 0.52 1.75
CA ASP A 127 -5.17 0.52 0.54
C ASP A 127 -3.66 0.90 0.54
N THR A 128 -2.90 0.79 1.64
CA THR A 128 -1.43 0.62 1.54
C THR A 128 -1.12 -0.85 1.26
N ARG A 129 -1.37 -1.26 0.01
CA ARG A 129 -1.55 -2.66 -0.40
C ARG A 129 -0.44 -3.61 0.05
N LEU A 130 0.83 -3.20 0.15
CA LEU A 130 1.92 -4.13 0.50
C LEU A 130 2.25 -4.18 1.99
N ALA A 131 2.29 -3.03 2.66
CA ALA A 131 2.40 -3.01 4.13
C ALA A 131 1.25 -3.82 4.76
N PHE A 132 0.05 -3.71 4.19
CA PHE A 132 -1.10 -4.52 4.58
C PHE A 132 -0.82 -6.02 4.50
N ILE A 133 -0.31 -6.53 3.37
CA ILE A 133 -0.10 -7.97 3.19
C ILE A 133 0.93 -8.51 4.18
N ILE A 134 2.04 -7.79 4.42
CA ILE A 134 3.05 -8.24 5.39
C ILE A 134 2.47 -8.30 6.81
N VAL A 135 1.70 -7.28 7.20
CA VAL A 135 1.04 -7.27 8.52
C VAL A 135 -0.01 -8.38 8.60
N MET A 136 -0.78 -8.63 7.53
CA MET A 136 -1.74 -9.73 7.47
C MET A 136 -1.08 -11.10 7.56
N LEU A 137 0.06 -11.30 6.90
CA LEU A 137 0.84 -12.54 7.00
C LEU A 137 1.32 -12.76 8.45
N LYS A 138 1.86 -11.72 9.08
CA LYS A 138 2.25 -11.77 10.50
C LYS A 138 1.05 -12.09 11.39
N ARG A 139 -0.12 -11.51 11.09
CA ARG A 139 -1.37 -11.77 11.81
C ARG A 139 -1.81 -13.22 11.64
N LEU A 140 -1.87 -13.73 10.41
CA LEU A 140 -2.23 -15.13 10.11
C LEU A 140 -1.31 -16.11 10.81
N LYS A 141 0.00 -15.83 10.90
CA LYS A 141 0.94 -16.64 11.66
C LYS A 141 0.55 -16.73 13.15
N LEU A 142 0.15 -15.62 13.77
CA LEU A 142 -0.28 -15.61 15.18
C LEU A 142 -1.57 -16.40 15.41
N ILE A 143 -2.48 -16.39 14.45
CA ILE A 143 -3.79 -17.03 14.56
C ILE A 143 -3.85 -18.42 13.91
N LYS A 144 -2.72 -18.92 13.40
CA LYS A 144 -2.63 -20.18 12.64
C LYS A 144 -3.29 -21.34 13.37
N ARG A 145 -3.01 -21.51 14.67
CA ARG A 145 -3.60 -22.59 15.48
C ARG A 145 -5.12 -22.47 15.56
N GLY A 146 -5.64 -21.28 15.83
CA GLY A 146 -7.09 -21.03 15.84
C GLY A 146 -7.76 -21.34 14.51
N LEU A 147 -7.13 -20.96 13.39
CA LEU A 147 -7.61 -21.30 12.05
C LEU A 147 -7.61 -22.81 11.79
N GLN A 148 -6.56 -23.53 12.23
CA GLN A 148 -6.49 -24.98 12.07
C GLN A 148 -7.58 -25.69 12.88
N THR A 149 -7.76 -25.30 14.15
CA THR A 149 -8.81 -25.86 15.01
C THR A 149 -10.19 -25.57 14.44
N MET A 150 -10.44 -24.36 13.93
CA MET A 150 -11.70 -23.99 13.29
C MET A 150 -12.06 -24.90 12.10
N VAL A 151 -11.08 -25.41 11.35
CA VAL A 151 -11.33 -26.28 10.18
C VAL A 151 -11.51 -27.75 10.58
N VAL A 152 -10.80 -28.20 11.63
CA VAL A 152 -10.82 -29.59 12.07
C VAL A 152 -12.02 -29.91 12.97
N THR A 153 -12.61 -28.89 13.62
CA THR A 153 -13.76 -29.07 14.50
C THR A 153 -15.04 -29.22 13.67
N GLU A 154 -15.82 -30.27 13.91
CA GLU A 154 -17.10 -30.57 13.21
C GLU A 154 -18.29 -29.72 13.68
N GLU A 155 -18.08 -28.44 14.04
CA GLU A 155 -19.21 -27.51 14.31
C GLU A 155 -20.00 -27.16 13.02
#